data_AF-A0A7X0XR02-F1
#
_entry.id   AF-A0A7X0XR02-F1
#
_cell.length_a   1.000
_cell.length_b   1.000
_cell.length_c   1.000
_cell.angle_alpha   90.00
_cell.angle_beta   90.00
_cell.angle_gamma   90.00
#
_symmetry.space_group_name_H-M   'P 1'
#
loop_
_entity.id
_entity.type
_entity.pdbx_description
1 polymer ?
#
loop_
_entity_poly.entity_id
_entity_poly.type
_entity_poly.pdbx_seq_one_letter_code
_entity_poly.pdbx_strand_id
1 'polypeptide(L)'
;MKQTKTAFVAKNLLIGSGTQVIFLLLSFVNRTVFIYFLGKEYLGLDALFTNILMVLSFAELGIGNAIIFSLYRSMVDKNKARIKAIMALYAKAYRIIGLTVFIVGLLIMPFLNLFIKNPPNIPENLYIIYFLFLLNTAISYMLSYKKAIFSADQKEYVINVSQQIFFFIQSAIQLGYLYVTHDYIGFVLIQVIGTFGLNVFLSLYANKKYSFLKGKTTEKLAKSEVKTIFQNVKALAMYKFGSIIMNGTDSIIIAAFLGLGIVGIYSNYLLIIAAVVTVLSRALNSITGSIGHLNTSDDTAKKEQVFKQLFFIVSWIYFVLAILLFNVINPFISLWIGDSFLLGTGTVLAIVASFYVNGMQFASYTYRTTMGLFRQGRYVPIAMAVLNIILSIIGAIYFGLIGIIIATIISRLVTTTIIDPYLVYRFGFQKKVRSYFKMYLTYTSITTLAFAASIPVMNWIYQGTWLTLILGAAVLFLLLNLTYLAIFYKKPECQAIIRRIKSIAKRPKTSTTPD
;
A
#
# COMPACT_ATOMS: atom_id res chain seq x y z
N MET A 1 36.66 1.78 -13.36
CA MET A 1 36.26 0.95 -12.20
C MET A 1 34.83 0.40 -12.42
N LYS A 2 34.71 -0.80 -13.03
CA LYS A 2 33.41 -1.46 -13.27
C LYS A 2 32.94 -2.12 -11.96
N GLN A 3 32.23 -1.37 -11.10
CA GLN A 3 31.46 -2.01 -10.02
C GLN A 3 30.35 -2.85 -10.66
N THR A 4 30.38 -4.16 -10.42
CA THR A 4 29.40 -5.13 -10.95
C THR A 4 27.98 -4.71 -10.52
N LYS A 5 27.03 -4.74 -11.47
CA LYS A 5 25.61 -4.41 -11.25
C LYS A 5 25.03 -5.07 -9.97
N THR A 6 25.54 -6.24 -9.59
CA THR A 6 25.20 -6.99 -8.38
C THR A 6 25.51 -6.25 -7.07
N ALA A 7 26.64 -5.53 -6.98
CA ALA A 7 27.01 -4.76 -5.79
C ALA A 7 26.12 -3.51 -5.61
N PHE A 8 25.74 -2.86 -6.72
CA PHE A 8 24.76 -1.77 -6.72
C PHE A 8 23.37 -2.24 -6.30
N VAL A 9 22.93 -3.41 -6.79
CA VAL A 9 21.64 -4.00 -6.42
C VAL A 9 21.61 -4.39 -4.93
N ALA A 10 22.67 -5.02 -4.42
CA ALA A 10 22.78 -5.36 -2.99
C ALA A 10 22.81 -4.12 -2.10
N LYS A 11 23.57 -3.09 -2.48
CA LYS A 11 23.62 -1.80 -1.76
C LYS A 11 22.26 -1.09 -1.77
N ASN A 12 21.56 -1.06 -2.91
CA ASN A 12 20.22 -0.48 -3.01
C ASN A 12 19.17 -1.28 -2.22
N LEU A 13 19.27 -2.60 -2.16
CA LEU A 13 18.40 -3.44 -1.34
C LEU A 13 18.65 -3.22 0.15
N LEU A 14 19.91 -3.16 0.59
CA LEU A 14 20.28 -2.94 1.99
C LEU A 14 19.93 -1.52 2.46
N ILE A 15 20.34 -0.49 1.71
CA ILE A 15 20.00 0.91 2.03
C ILE A 15 18.49 1.12 1.94
N GLY A 16 17.85 0.59 0.89
CA GLY A 16 16.41 0.70 0.70
C GLY A 16 15.60 0.00 1.79
N SER A 17 16.07 -1.14 2.32
CA SER A 17 15.38 -1.88 3.39
C SER A 17 15.67 -1.27 4.76
N GLY A 18 16.92 -0.89 5.04
CA GLY A 18 17.29 -0.24 6.30
C GLY A 18 16.56 1.09 6.51
N THR A 19 16.48 1.91 5.47
CA THR A 19 15.71 3.16 5.51
C THR A 19 14.22 2.95 5.73
N GLN A 20 13.64 1.86 5.19
CA GLN A 20 12.25 1.52 5.43
C GLN A 20 11.99 1.14 6.89
N VAL A 21 12.90 0.39 7.52
CA VAL A 21 12.77 0.03 8.94
C VAL A 21 12.80 1.28 9.80
N ILE A 22 13.74 2.20 9.54
CA ILE A 22 13.81 3.49 10.25
C ILE A 22 12.51 4.28 10.07
N PHE A 23 11.98 4.35 8.85
CA PHE A 23 10.70 5.03 8.56
C PHE A 23 9.54 4.41 9.34
N LEU A 24 9.46 3.08 9.41
CA LEU A 24 8.44 2.38 10.19
C LEU A 24 8.58 2.71 11.68
N LEU A 25 9.77 2.59 12.26
CA LEU A 25 10.02 2.93 13.67
C LEU A 25 9.62 4.38 13.98
N LEU A 26 10.01 5.33 13.14
CA LEU A 26 9.64 6.73 13.32
C LEU A 26 8.12 6.93 13.20
N SER A 27 7.44 6.20 12.32
CA SER A 27 5.97 6.24 12.21
C SER A 27 5.29 5.73 13.49
N PHE A 28 5.83 4.69 14.12
CA PHE A 28 5.34 4.19 15.41
C PHE A 28 5.61 5.17 16.55
N VAL A 29 6.80 5.77 16.62
CA VAL A 29 7.11 6.82 17.60
C VAL A 29 6.16 7.99 17.43
N ASN A 30 5.97 8.47 16.20
CA ASN A 30 5.06 9.56 15.91
C ASN A 30 3.62 9.23 16.31
N ARG A 31 3.15 8.02 16.01
CA ARG A 31 1.83 7.55 16.43
C ARG A 31 1.70 7.49 17.96
N THR A 32 2.73 7.02 18.67
CA THR A 32 2.74 6.92 20.14
C THR A 32 2.61 8.29 20.80
N VAL A 33 3.43 9.25 20.37
CA VAL A 33 3.43 10.60 20.92
C VAL A 33 2.13 11.33 20.59
N PHE A 34 1.63 11.17 19.37
CA PHE A 34 0.32 11.70 18.97
C PHE A 34 -0.80 11.19 19.89
N ILE A 35 -0.82 9.88 20.16
CA ILE A 35 -1.82 9.27 21.04
C ILE A 35 -1.71 9.82 22.46
N TYR A 36 -0.49 9.92 22.99
CA TYR A 36 -0.26 10.33 24.36
C TYR A 36 -0.74 11.77 24.62
N PHE A 37 -0.50 12.68 23.68
CA PHE A 37 -0.83 14.10 23.85
C PHE A 37 -2.24 14.49 23.36
N LEU A 38 -2.75 13.87 22.30
CA LEU A 38 -4.02 14.26 21.68
C LEU A 38 -5.14 13.22 21.88
N GLY A 39 -4.79 11.93 21.92
CA GLY A 39 -5.76 10.85 22.08
C GLY A 39 -6.44 10.39 20.78
N LYS A 40 -7.44 9.53 20.94
CA LYS A 40 -8.01 8.72 19.84
C LYS A 40 -8.91 9.47 18.85
N GLU A 41 -9.54 10.56 19.25
CA GLU A 41 -10.45 11.30 18.36
C GLU A 41 -9.70 12.10 17.30
N TYR A 42 -8.58 12.73 17.67
CA TYR A 42 -7.68 13.38 16.69
C TYR A 42 -7.06 12.37 15.73
N LEU A 43 -6.78 11.14 16.18
CA LEU A 43 -6.34 10.07 15.27
C LEU A 43 -7.43 9.71 14.26
N GLY A 44 -8.66 9.60 14.74
CA GLY A 44 -9.82 9.37 13.88
C GLY A 44 -10.01 10.49 12.87
N LEU A 45 -9.80 11.74 13.28
CA LEU A 45 -9.90 12.93 12.45
C LEU A 45 -8.82 12.94 11.35
N ASP A 46 -7.56 12.68 11.73
CA ASP A 46 -6.42 12.54 10.81
C ASP A 46 -6.69 11.47 9.74
N ALA A 47 -7.17 10.29 10.16
CA ALA A 47 -7.53 9.20 9.26
C ALA A 47 -8.73 9.55 8.37
N LEU A 48 -9.78 10.18 8.91
CA LEU A 48 -10.96 10.58 8.16
C LEU A 48 -10.59 11.59 7.07
N PHE A 49 -9.92 12.68 7.42
CA PHE A 49 -9.58 13.75 6.48
C PHE A 49 -8.58 13.27 5.42
N THR A 50 -7.58 12.48 5.81
CA THR A 50 -6.67 11.83 4.87
C THR A 50 -7.44 10.97 3.86
N ASN A 51 -8.44 10.21 4.32
CA ASN A 51 -9.20 9.31 3.44
C ASN A 51 -10.22 10.05 2.55
N ILE A 52 -10.88 11.11 3.03
CA ILE A 52 -11.70 12.00 2.19
C ILE A 52 -10.84 12.56 1.04
N LEU A 53 -9.65 13.07 1.35
CA LEU A 53 -8.74 13.64 0.34
C LEU A 53 -8.12 12.56 -0.56
N MET A 54 -7.91 11.34 -0.05
CA MET A 54 -7.50 10.20 -0.87
C MET A 54 -8.58 9.85 -1.88
N VAL A 55 -9.86 9.87 -1.53
CA VAL A 55 -10.94 9.66 -2.51
C VAL A 55 -10.94 10.77 -3.56
N LEU A 56 -10.69 12.03 -3.18
CA LEU A 56 -10.53 13.14 -4.13
C LEU A 56 -9.31 13.01 -5.04
N SER A 57 -8.26 12.30 -4.62
CA SER A 57 -7.08 12.01 -5.45
C SER A 57 -7.43 11.28 -6.75
N PHE A 58 -8.63 10.67 -6.83
CA PHE A 58 -9.18 10.16 -8.08
C PHE A 58 -9.15 11.20 -9.23
N ALA A 59 -9.29 12.50 -8.92
CA ALA A 59 -9.21 13.57 -9.90
C ALA A 59 -7.87 13.58 -10.68
N GLU A 60 -6.80 12.98 -10.13
CA GLU A 60 -5.53 12.80 -10.81
C GLU A 60 -5.61 11.80 -11.98
N LEU A 61 -6.61 10.90 -12.02
CA LEU A 61 -6.90 9.94 -13.09
C LEU A 61 -5.67 9.11 -13.55
N GLY A 62 -4.65 8.94 -12.70
CA GLY A 62 -3.41 8.26 -13.07
C GLY A 62 -2.54 9.02 -14.10
N ILE A 63 -2.77 10.32 -14.27
CA ILE A 63 -2.05 11.21 -15.20
C ILE A 63 -0.53 11.12 -14.98
N GLY A 64 -0.07 11.08 -13.73
CA GLY A 64 1.36 11.03 -13.44
C GLY A 64 2.09 9.85 -14.08
N ASN A 65 1.49 8.64 -14.00
CA ASN A 65 2.08 7.43 -14.58
C ASN A 65 2.11 7.49 -16.11
N ALA A 66 1.03 7.99 -16.73
CA ALA A 66 0.96 8.11 -18.19
C ALA A 66 2.00 9.10 -18.72
N ILE A 67 2.24 10.21 -17.99
CA ILE A 67 3.23 11.19 -18.40
C ILE A 67 4.66 10.67 -18.17
N ILE A 68 4.95 10.00 -17.05
CA ILE A 68 6.25 9.34 -16.83
C ILE A 68 6.55 8.36 -17.97
N PHE A 69 5.55 7.57 -18.38
CA PHE A 69 5.69 6.67 -19.52
C PHE A 69 6.03 7.40 -20.83
N SER A 70 5.35 8.53 -21.12
CA SER A 70 5.66 9.37 -22.27
C SER A 70 7.06 9.99 -22.21
N LEU A 71 7.56 10.28 -21.00
CA LEU A 71 8.90 10.80 -20.79
C LEU A 71 9.97 9.74 -21.05
N TYR A 72 9.75 8.46 -20.76
CA TYR A 72 10.76 7.41 -20.96
C TYR A 72 11.32 7.38 -22.38
N ARG A 73 10.45 7.40 -23.41
CA ARG A 73 10.89 7.44 -24.80
C ARG A 73 11.72 8.70 -25.10
N SER A 74 11.24 9.85 -24.65
CA SER A 74 11.89 11.14 -24.89
C SER A 74 13.25 11.27 -24.18
N MET A 75 13.41 10.61 -23.03
CA MET A 75 14.68 10.54 -22.29
C MET A 75 15.72 9.68 -23.03
N VAL A 76 15.30 8.56 -23.63
CA VAL A 76 16.16 7.71 -24.47
C VAL A 76 16.59 8.46 -25.72
N ASP A 77 15.65 9.12 -26.38
CA ASP A 77 15.91 9.92 -27.59
C ASP A 77 16.69 11.22 -27.30
N LYS A 78 16.94 11.54 -26.02
CA LYS A 78 17.59 12.78 -25.54
C LYS A 78 16.97 14.07 -26.10
N ASN A 79 15.70 14.04 -26.51
CA ASN A 79 15.01 15.17 -27.10
C ASN A 79 14.54 16.14 -26.00
N LYS A 80 15.42 17.08 -25.63
CA LYS A 80 15.17 18.07 -24.57
C LYS A 80 13.93 18.94 -24.83
N ALA A 81 13.68 19.30 -26.08
CA ALA A 81 12.56 20.15 -26.46
C ALA A 81 11.22 19.42 -26.24
N ARG A 82 11.15 18.15 -26.69
CA ARG A 82 10.01 17.26 -26.42
C ARG A 82 9.82 17.00 -24.93
N ILE A 83 10.88 16.72 -24.17
CA ILE A 83 10.81 16.58 -22.70
C ILE A 83 10.20 17.84 -22.08
N LYS A 84 10.67 19.03 -22.50
CA LYS A 84 10.16 20.31 -21.99
C LYS A 84 8.68 20.52 -22.35
N ALA A 85 8.24 20.11 -23.54
CA ALA A 85 6.84 20.16 -23.95
C ALA A 85 5.94 19.20 -23.15
N ILE A 86 6.41 17.97 -22.90
CA ILE A 86 5.71 17.00 -22.04
C ILE A 86 5.62 17.52 -20.60
N MET A 87 6.71 18.08 -20.06
CA MET A 87 6.71 18.66 -18.70
C MET A 87 5.79 19.88 -18.59
N ALA A 88 5.63 20.68 -19.64
CA ALA A 88 4.68 21.78 -19.67
C ALA A 88 3.22 21.29 -19.68
N LEU A 89 2.92 20.23 -20.45
CA LEU A 89 1.63 19.55 -20.41
C LEU A 89 1.35 18.99 -19.01
N TYR A 90 2.35 18.36 -18.38
CA TYR A 90 2.28 17.87 -17.00
C TYR A 90 1.94 18.99 -16.03
N ALA A 91 2.67 20.10 -16.07
CA ALA A 91 2.44 21.26 -15.22
C ALA A 91 1.01 21.79 -15.37
N LYS A 92 0.49 21.88 -16.60
CA LYS A 92 -0.88 22.31 -16.86
C LYS A 92 -1.90 21.33 -16.27
N ALA A 93 -1.72 20.03 -16.52
CA ALA A 93 -2.62 19.00 -16.01
C ALA A 93 -2.68 19.00 -14.47
N TYR A 94 -1.53 19.04 -13.79
CA TYR A 94 -1.48 18.99 -12.33
C TYR A 94 -1.95 20.28 -11.64
N ARG A 95 -1.84 21.44 -12.30
CA ARG A 95 -2.51 22.66 -11.83
C ARG A 95 -4.03 22.54 -11.91
N ILE A 96 -4.56 21.98 -13.00
CA ILE A 96 -6.00 21.73 -13.13
C ILE A 96 -6.47 20.71 -12.09
N ILE A 97 -5.73 19.62 -11.89
CA ILE A 97 -6.04 18.62 -10.85
C ILE A 97 -6.02 19.27 -9.47
N GLY A 98 -4.95 19.99 -9.11
CA GLY A 98 -4.83 20.65 -7.81
C GLY A 98 -5.96 21.66 -7.56
N LEU A 99 -6.31 22.46 -8.56
CA LEU A 99 -7.45 23.39 -8.48
C LEU A 99 -8.79 22.65 -8.35
N THR A 100 -8.97 21.55 -9.08
CA THR A 100 -10.19 20.72 -9.00
C THR A 100 -10.34 20.10 -7.62
N VAL A 101 -9.26 19.50 -7.09
CA VAL A 101 -9.24 18.93 -5.73
C VAL A 101 -9.51 20.01 -4.69
N PHE A 102 -8.91 21.19 -4.83
CA PHE A 102 -9.16 22.32 -3.93
C PHE A 102 -10.62 22.78 -3.95
N ILE A 103 -11.20 23.02 -5.14
CA ILE A 103 -12.59 23.46 -5.27
C ILE A 103 -13.56 22.38 -4.75
N VAL A 104 -13.39 21.12 -5.16
CA VAL A 104 -14.27 20.03 -4.73
C VAL A 104 -14.12 19.79 -3.22
N GLY A 105 -12.91 19.88 -2.67
CA GLY A 105 -12.69 19.80 -1.23
C GLY A 105 -13.38 20.93 -0.48
N LEU A 106 -13.33 22.17 -0.97
CA LEU A 106 -14.09 23.29 -0.39
C LEU A 106 -15.61 23.04 -0.45
N LEU A 107 -16.11 22.40 -1.50
CA LEU A 107 -17.54 22.04 -1.60
C LEU A 107 -17.94 20.92 -0.62
N ILE A 108 -17.01 20.08 -0.17
CA ILE A 108 -17.26 19.05 0.85
C ILE A 108 -17.32 19.67 2.25
N MET A 109 -16.63 20.79 2.46
CA MET A 109 -16.48 21.44 3.76
C MET A 109 -17.81 21.69 4.51
N PRO A 110 -18.90 22.18 3.89
CA PRO A 110 -20.20 22.34 4.57
C PRO A 110 -20.86 21.02 5.01
N PHE A 111 -20.45 19.90 4.41
CA PHE A 111 -20.99 18.58 4.66
C PHE A 111 -20.14 17.75 5.64
N LEU A 112 -19.10 18.35 6.26
CA LEU A 112 -18.23 17.63 7.21
C LEU A 112 -19.01 16.98 8.35
N ASN A 113 -20.08 17.62 8.81
CA ASN A 113 -20.95 17.09 9.85
C ASN A 113 -21.67 15.79 9.44
N LEU A 114 -21.86 15.52 8.14
CA LEU A 114 -22.43 14.24 7.68
C LEU A 114 -21.46 13.07 7.82
N PHE A 115 -20.15 13.36 7.84
CA PHE A 115 -19.10 12.35 7.96
C PHE A 115 -18.71 12.06 9.41
N ILE A 116 -19.25 12.82 10.37
CA ILE A 116 -18.90 12.72 11.79
C ILE A 116 -20.20 12.51 12.57
N LYS A 117 -20.40 11.28 13.06
CA LYS A 117 -21.66 10.86 13.72
C LYS A 117 -22.09 11.76 14.89
N ASN A 118 -21.15 12.31 15.64
CA ASN A 118 -21.38 13.14 16.83
C ASN A 118 -20.35 14.28 16.88
N PRO A 119 -20.65 15.42 17.53
CA PRO A 119 -19.65 16.44 17.81
C PRO A 119 -18.45 15.79 18.53
N PRO A 120 -17.23 15.88 17.97
CA PRO A 120 -16.07 15.34 18.65
C PRO A 120 -15.75 16.17 19.89
N ASN A 121 -15.11 15.54 20.87
CA ASN A 121 -14.50 16.22 22.00
C ASN A 121 -13.15 16.85 21.57
N ILE A 122 -13.24 17.71 20.55
CA ILE A 122 -12.13 18.45 19.96
C ILE A 122 -12.52 19.94 20.06
N PRO A 123 -11.83 20.74 20.89
CA PRO A 123 -12.15 22.14 21.08
C PRO A 123 -11.83 23.00 19.84
N GLU A 124 -10.89 22.55 19.00
CA GLU A 124 -10.48 23.26 17.79
C GLU A 124 -11.53 23.20 16.69
N ASN A 125 -11.47 24.21 15.81
CA ASN A 125 -12.37 24.29 14.68
C ASN A 125 -12.02 23.24 13.59
N LEU A 126 -12.86 22.22 13.45
CA LEU A 126 -12.73 21.13 12.48
C LEU A 126 -12.62 21.64 11.03
N TYR A 127 -13.27 22.76 10.70
CA TYR A 127 -13.22 23.37 9.38
C TYR A 127 -11.82 23.89 9.05
N ILE A 128 -11.13 24.49 10.03
CA ILE A 128 -9.74 24.96 9.87
C ILE A 128 -8.81 23.76 9.66
N ILE A 129 -8.96 22.72 10.47
CA ILE A 129 -8.16 21.50 10.36
C ILE A 129 -8.37 20.88 8.97
N TYR A 130 -9.62 20.67 8.55
CA TYR A 130 -9.93 20.13 7.23
C TYR A 130 -9.33 20.99 6.10
N PHE A 131 -9.44 22.32 6.22
CA PHE A 131 -8.87 23.25 5.24
C PHE A 131 -7.34 23.11 5.15
N LEU A 132 -6.63 22.94 6.27
CA LEU A 132 -5.18 22.70 6.26
C LEU A 132 -4.82 21.38 5.57
N PHE A 133 -5.58 20.32 5.81
CA PHE A 133 -5.42 19.04 5.11
C PHE A 133 -5.66 19.20 3.60
N LEU A 134 -6.74 19.88 3.21
CA LEU A 134 -7.06 20.17 1.82
C LEU A 134 -5.96 20.99 1.14
N LEU A 135 -5.46 22.02 1.81
CA LEU A 135 -4.36 22.86 1.36
C LEU A 135 -3.10 22.03 1.15
N ASN A 136 -2.77 21.13 2.09
CA ASN A 136 -1.63 20.22 1.99
C ASN A 136 -1.69 19.37 0.71
N THR A 137 -2.86 18.77 0.44
CA THR A 137 -3.11 17.95 -0.74
C THR A 137 -3.05 18.78 -2.03
N ALA A 138 -3.70 19.94 -2.07
CA ALA A 138 -3.73 20.81 -3.26
C ALA A 138 -2.32 21.32 -3.62
N ILE A 139 -1.54 21.78 -2.64
CA ILE A 139 -0.15 22.22 -2.82
C ILE A 139 0.72 21.10 -3.39
N SER A 140 0.55 19.88 -2.86
CA SER A 140 1.29 18.71 -3.32
C SER A 140 1.08 18.44 -4.81
N TYR A 141 -0.15 18.59 -5.31
CA TYR A 141 -0.44 18.48 -6.74
C TYR A 141 0.22 19.59 -7.56
N MET A 142 0.11 20.84 -7.13
CA MET A 142 0.63 21.98 -7.91
C MET A 142 2.15 21.94 -8.11
N LEU A 143 2.89 21.33 -7.17
CA LEU A 143 4.36 21.31 -7.17
C LEU A 143 4.98 19.96 -7.59
N SER A 144 4.20 18.87 -7.68
CA SER A 144 4.72 17.53 -7.95
C SER A 144 5.21 17.29 -9.38
N TYR A 145 4.78 18.09 -10.37
CA TYR A 145 5.06 17.77 -11.78
C TYR A 145 6.57 17.69 -12.10
N LYS A 146 7.41 18.48 -11.42
CA LYS A 146 8.85 18.51 -11.69
C LYS A 146 9.60 17.30 -11.17
N LYS A 147 9.18 16.71 -10.04
CA LYS A 147 9.90 15.53 -9.50
C LYS A 147 9.75 14.32 -10.42
N ALA A 148 8.71 14.28 -11.26
CA ALA A 148 8.49 13.19 -12.22
C ALA A 148 9.65 12.99 -13.23
N ILE A 149 10.47 14.01 -13.49
CA ILE A 149 11.66 13.83 -14.34
C ILE A 149 12.69 12.90 -13.71
N PHE A 150 12.81 12.88 -12.37
CA PHE A 150 13.70 11.94 -11.70
C PHE A 150 13.22 10.50 -11.90
N SER A 151 11.91 10.25 -11.81
CA SER A 151 11.33 8.93 -12.11
C SER A 151 11.56 8.51 -13.55
N ALA A 152 11.38 9.44 -14.50
CA ALA A 152 11.67 9.21 -15.91
C ALA A 152 13.16 8.92 -16.19
N ASP A 153 14.05 9.54 -15.43
CA ASP A 153 15.51 9.36 -15.49
C ASP A 153 16.03 8.21 -14.60
N GLN A 154 15.13 7.34 -14.08
CA GLN A 154 15.46 6.23 -13.17
C GLN A 154 16.21 6.63 -11.89
N LYS A 155 16.01 7.88 -11.44
CA LYS A 155 16.60 8.47 -10.24
C LYS A 155 15.58 8.58 -9.10
N GLU A 156 14.69 7.61 -8.98
CA GLU A 156 13.65 7.55 -7.94
C GLU A 156 14.24 7.66 -6.51
N TYR A 157 15.49 7.19 -6.33
CA TYR A 157 16.20 7.32 -5.07
C TYR A 157 16.32 8.77 -4.57
N VAL A 158 16.40 9.76 -5.48
CA VAL A 158 16.43 11.19 -5.13
C VAL A 158 15.14 11.57 -4.42
N ILE A 159 14.00 11.16 -4.97
CA ILE A 159 12.68 11.44 -4.41
C ILE A 159 12.56 10.75 -3.04
N ASN A 160 12.87 9.45 -2.98
CA ASN A 160 12.73 8.65 -1.76
C ASN A 160 13.61 9.16 -0.62
N VAL A 161 14.88 9.48 -0.88
CA VAL A 161 15.81 9.99 0.15
C VAL A 161 15.36 11.37 0.64
N SER A 162 14.98 12.28 -0.27
CA SER A 162 14.46 13.59 0.13
C SER A 162 13.17 13.47 0.96
N GLN A 163 12.25 12.60 0.58
CA GLN A 163 11.03 12.32 1.36
C GLN A 163 11.35 11.86 2.78
N GLN A 164 12.29 10.91 2.93
CA GLN A 164 12.67 10.40 4.25
C GLN A 164 13.33 11.47 5.12
N ILE A 165 14.23 12.27 4.56
CA ILE A 165 14.88 13.37 5.29
C ILE A 165 13.85 14.41 5.76
N PHE A 166 12.98 14.86 4.85
CA PHE A 166 11.93 15.83 5.20
C PHE A 166 10.94 15.25 6.20
N PHE A 167 10.56 13.97 6.07
CA PHE A 167 9.70 13.30 7.04
C PHE A 167 10.36 13.21 8.42
N PHE A 168 11.65 12.91 8.49
CA PHE A 168 12.40 12.90 9.74
C PHE A 168 12.43 14.28 10.41
N ILE A 169 12.80 15.32 9.67
CA ILE A 169 12.85 16.70 10.17
C ILE A 169 11.46 17.16 10.62
N GLN A 170 10.45 16.96 9.77
CA GLN A 170 9.07 17.33 10.07
C GLN A 170 8.58 16.61 11.34
N SER A 171 8.81 15.30 11.45
CA SER A 171 8.40 14.52 12.63
C SER A 171 9.08 15.04 13.88
N ALA A 172 10.39 15.28 13.85
CA ALA A 172 11.11 15.83 15.01
C ALA A 172 10.54 17.17 15.48
N ILE A 173 10.24 18.08 14.54
CA ILE A 173 9.62 19.38 14.85
C ILE A 173 8.20 19.19 15.38
N GLN A 174 7.40 18.33 14.77
CA GLN A 174 6.04 18.02 15.22
C GLN A 174 6.02 17.46 16.64
N LEU A 175 6.92 16.53 16.96
CA LEU A 175 7.03 15.92 18.27
C LEU A 175 7.45 16.95 19.33
N GLY A 176 8.45 17.78 19.03
CA GLY A 176 8.88 18.86 19.93
C GLY A 176 7.79 19.90 20.16
N TYR A 177 7.08 20.29 19.09
CA TYR A 177 5.97 21.23 19.18
C TYR A 177 4.82 20.69 20.02
N LEU A 178 4.41 19.45 19.77
CA LEU A 178 3.29 18.83 20.47
C LEU A 178 3.62 18.61 21.95
N TYR A 179 4.85 18.24 22.27
CA TYR A 179 5.33 18.10 23.65
C TYR A 179 5.18 19.41 24.46
N VAL A 180 5.43 20.56 23.82
CA VAL A 180 5.37 21.87 24.49
C VAL A 180 3.95 22.43 24.52
N THR A 181 3.20 22.33 23.43
CA THR A 181 1.97 23.11 23.22
C THR A 181 0.69 22.30 23.34
N HIS A 182 0.76 20.98 23.12
CA HIS A 182 -0.41 20.09 23.00
C HIS A 182 -1.41 20.53 21.90
N ASP A 183 -1.01 21.43 20.99
CA ASP A 183 -1.89 22.02 19.98
C ASP A 183 -1.88 21.21 18.68
N TYR A 184 -3.07 20.81 18.23
CA TYR A 184 -3.20 20.02 17.01
C TYR A 184 -3.13 20.86 15.74
N ILE A 185 -3.63 22.10 15.74
CA ILE A 185 -3.61 22.96 14.53
C ILE A 185 -2.17 23.23 14.09
N GLY A 186 -1.28 23.58 15.02
CA GLY A 186 0.13 23.78 14.78
C GLY A 186 0.83 22.50 14.31
N PHE A 187 0.48 21.34 14.88
CA PHE A 187 0.96 20.03 14.39
C PHE A 187 0.64 19.83 12.90
N VAL A 188 -0.58 20.14 12.47
CA VAL A 188 -1.02 20.05 11.07
C VAL A 188 -0.35 21.13 10.21
N LEU A 189 -0.17 22.34 10.72
CA LEU A 189 0.52 23.41 10.00
C LEU A 189 1.98 23.05 9.70
N ILE A 190 2.69 22.46 10.66
CA ILE A 190 4.04 21.95 10.45
C ILE A 190 4.07 20.88 9.34
N GLN A 191 3.04 20.02 9.25
CA GLN A 191 2.90 19.05 8.17
C GLN A 191 2.74 19.72 6.79
N VAL A 192 1.93 20.78 6.70
CA VAL A 192 1.74 21.56 5.47
C VAL A 192 3.08 22.20 5.05
N ILE A 193 3.79 22.83 5.99
CA ILE A 193 5.09 23.47 5.75
C ILE A 193 6.13 22.44 5.30
N GLY A 194 6.22 21.29 5.98
CA GLY A 194 7.14 20.21 5.61
C GLY A 194 6.88 19.67 4.21
N THR A 195 5.61 19.45 3.87
CA THR A 195 5.19 18.99 2.54
C THR A 195 5.47 20.02 1.45
N PHE A 196 5.18 21.30 1.71
CA PHE A 196 5.54 22.40 0.82
C PHE A 196 7.05 22.47 0.61
N GLY A 197 7.83 22.46 1.69
CA GLY A 197 9.29 22.52 1.67
C GLY A 197 9.91 21.38 0.86
N LEU A 198 9.43 20.14 1.03
CA LEU A 198 9.87 18.99 0.24
C LEU A 198 9.61 19.18 -1.26
N ASN A 199 8.40 19.59 -1.63
CA ASN A 199 8.04 19.75 -3.04
C ASN A 199 8.80 20.93 -3.69
N VAL A 200 9.02 22.02 -2.95
CA VAL A 200 9.87 23.13 -3.39
C VAL A 200 11.31 22.67 -3.58
N PHE A 201 11.89 21.97 -2.60
CA PHE A 201 13.24 21.41 -2.70
C PHE A 201 13.41 20.55 -3.96
N LEU A 202 12.51 19.59 -4.19
CA LEU A 202 12.57 18.71 -5.37
C LEU A 202 12.39 19.50 -6.68
N SER A 203 11.52 20.51 -6.70
CA SER A 203 11.30 21.41 -7.84
C SER A 203 12.56 22.21 -8.18
N LEU A 204 13.24 22.76 -7.17
CA LEU A 204 14.49 23.52 -7.32
C LEU A 204 15.64 22.60 -7.72
N TYR A 205 15.74 21.41 -7.13
CA TYR A 205 16.75 20.43 -7.48
C TYR A 205 16.58 19.92 -8.92
N ALA A 206 15.35 19.68 -9.36
CA ALA A 206 15.04 19.35 -10.76
C ALA A 206 15.46 20.47 -11.71
N ASN A 207 15.14 21.73 -11.38
CA ASN A 207 15.56 22.89 -12.15
C ASN A 207 17.09 23.02 -12.24
N LYS A 208 17.81 22.72 -11.16
CA LYS A 208 19.28 22.78 -11.12
C LYS A 208 19.90 21.68 -11.99
N LYS A 209 19.41 20.45 -11.86
CA LYS A 209 19.96 19.27 -12.54
C LYS A 209 19.58 19.20 -14.02
N TYR A 210 18.36 19.62 -14.36
CA TYR A 210 17.83 19.65 -15.71
C TYR A 210 17.57 21.11 -16.10
N SER A 211 18.65 21.88 -16.23
CA SER A 211 18.59 23.33 -16.51
C SER A 211 17.79 23.68 -17.77
N PHE A 212 17.70 22.78 -18.75
CA PHE A 212 16.87 22.95 -19.95
C PHE A 212 15.36 23.02 -19.67
N LEU A 213 14.91 22.58 -18.49
CA LEU A 213 13.53 22.78 -18.03
C LEU A 213 13.25 24.22 -17.59
N LYS A 214 14.29 25.05 -17.39
CA LYS A 214 14.12 26.47 -17.06
C LYS A 214 13.61 27.25 -18.29
N GLY A 215 12.78 28.26 -18.04
CA GLY A 215 12.18 29.12 -19.06
C GLY A 215 10.90 28.57 -19.71
N LYS A 216 10.18 29.42 -20.45
CA LYS A 216 8.94 29.05 -21.15
C LYS A 216 9.24 28.07 -22.30
N THR A 217 8.29 27.18 -22.59
CA THR A 217 8.36 26.29 -23.75
C THR A 217 7.73 27.00 -24.95
N THR A 218 8.43 27.04 -26.08
CA THR A 218 7.91 27.55 -27.36
C THR A 218 7.24 26.44 -28.18
N GLU A 219 7.71 25.19 -28.02
CA GLU A 219 7.15 24.01 -28.69
C GLU A 219 5.88 23.46 -28.00
N LYS A 220 4.88 23.13 -28.81
CA LYS A 220 3.67 22.43 -28.37
C LYS A 220 3.71 21.00 -28.90
N LEU A 221 3.30 20.05 -28.09
CA LEU A 221 3.08 18.68 -28.55
C LEU A 221 2.01 18.66 -29.65
N ALA A 222 2.19 17.79 -30.65
CA ALA A 222 1.19 17.58 -31.67
C ALA A 222 -0.14 17.15 -31.03
N LYS A 223 -1.29 17.62 -31.58
CA LYS A 223 -2.62 17.26 -31.05
C LYS A 223 -2.84 15.74 -31.00
N SER A 224 -2.27 15.00 -31.95
CA SER A 224 -2.28 13.54 -31.98
C SER A 224 -1.55 12.92 -30.79
N GLU A 225 -0.40 13.46 -30.41
CA GLU A 225 0.39 12.99 -29.27
C GLU A 225 -0.32 13.27 -27.93
N VAL A 226 -0.91 14.46 -27.79
CA VAL A 226 -1.75 14.79 -26.62
C VAL A 226 -2.94 13.84 -26.52
N LYS A 227 -3.59 13.51 -27.65
CA LYS A 227 -4.70 12.55 -27.70
C LYS A 227 -4.26 11.16 -27.24
N THR A 228 -3.10 10.68 -27.68
CA THR A 228 -2.53 9.40 -27.25
C THR A 228 -2.24 9.38 -25.75
N ILE A 229 -1.65 10.46 -25.21
CA ILE A 229 -1.41 10.59 -23.76
C ILE A 229 -2.76 10.51 -23.02
N PHE A 230 -3.78 11.26 -23.44
CA PHE A 230 -5.10 11.23 -22.81
C PHE A 230 -5.80 9.86 -22.88
N GLN A 231 -5.63 9.13 -23.99
CA GLN A 231 -6.16 7.76 -24.10
C GLN A 231 -5.50 6.83 -23.08
N ASN A 232 -4.17 6.92 -22.91
CA ASN A 232 -3.45 6.15 -21.91
C ASN A 232 -3.86 6.53 -20.48
N VAL A 233 -4.05 7.83 -20.21
CA VAL A 233 -4.60 8.33 -18.94
C VAL A 233 -5.95 7.69 -18.64
N LYS A 234 -6.90 7.75 -19.58
CA LYS A 234 -8.26 7.20 -19.38
C LYS A 234 -8.23 5.70 -19.07
N ALA A 235 -7.38 4.94 -19.74
CA ALA A 235 -7.22 3.51 -19.49
C ALA A 235 -6.63 3.22 -18.09
N LEU A 236 -5.61 3.96 -17.67
CA LEU A 236 -5.02 3.83 -16.33
C LEU A 236 -5.98 4.29 -15.23
N ALA A 237 -6.76 5.36 -15.48
CA ALA A 237 -7.73 5.92 -14.54
C ALA A 237 -8.80 4.91 -14.15
N MET A 238 -9.43 4.28 -15.15
CA MET A 238 -10.51 3.31 -14.94
C MET A 238 -10.06 2.13 -14.10
N TYR A 239 -8.81 1.71 -14.26
CA TYR A 239 -8.25 0.58 -13.53
C TYR A 239 -7.90 0.94 -12.07
N LYS A 240 -7.42 2.18 -11.83
CA LYS A 240 -7.08 2.66 -10.48
C LYS A 240 -8.28 3.10 -9.66
N PHE A 241 -9.38 3.50 -10.31
CA PHE A 241 -10.58 4.03 -9.64
C PHE A 241 -11.09 3.12 -8.51
N GLY A 242 -11.34 1.85 -8.84
CA GLY A 242 -11.84 0.88 -7.86
C GLY A 242 -10.89 0.71 -6.67
N SER A 243 -9.58 0.76 -6.90
CA SER A 243 -8.61 0.65 -5.81
C SER A 243 -8.56 1.89 -4.92
N ILE A 244 -8.75 3.10 -5.45
CA ILE A 244 -8.75 4.33 -4.64
C ILE A 244 -9.96 4.32 -3.71
N ILE A 245 -11.14 4.01 -4.24
CA ILE A 245 -12.35 3.88 -3.44
C ILE A 245 -12.16 2.81 -2.36
N MET A 246 -11.64 1.64 -2.72
CA MET A 246 -11.44 0.54 -1.76
C MET A 246 -10.50 0.82 -0.60
N ASN A 247 -9.59 1.77 -0.72
CA ASN A 247 -8.72 2.12 0.39
C ASN A 247 -9.19 3.38 1.13
N GLY A 248 -10.00 4.23 0.49
CA GLY A 248 -10.42 5.53 1.04
C GLY A 248 -11.79 5.55 1.70
N THR A 249 -12.65 4.54 1.51
CA THR A 249 -14.05 4.61 2.02
C THR A 249 -14.24 4.11 3.45
N ASP A 250 -13.42 3.16 3.92
CA ASP A 250 -13.67 2.49 5.20
C ASP A 250 -13.66 3.48 6.37
N SER A 251 -12.66 4.36 6.50
CA SER A 251 -12.65 5.36 7.58
C SER A 251 -13.78 6.38 7.48
N ILE A 252 -14.26 6.70 6.28
CA ILE A 252 -15.38 7.61 6.07
C ILE A 252 -16.66 6.98 6.63
N ILE A 253 -16.91 5.71 6.27
CA ILE A 253 -18.08 4.96 6.76
C ILE A 253 -17.98 4.73 8.27
N ILE A 254 -16.81 4.35 8.79
CA ILE A 254 -16.60 4.17 10.23
C ILE A 254 -16.84 5.50 10.97
N ALA A 255 -16.33 6.63 10.49
CA ALA A 255 -16.54 7.91 11.15
C ALA A 255 -18.02 8.33 11.16
N ALA A 256 -18.71 8.17 10.02
CA ALA A 256 -20.10 8.57 9.86
C ALA A 256 -21.08 7.69 10.66
N PHE A 257 -20.80 6.39 10.79
CA PHE A 257 -21.70 5.43 11.44
C PHE A 257 -21.29 5.01 12.85
N LEU A 258 -20.01 5.11 13.20
CA LEU A 258 -19.44 4.60 14.47
C LEU A 258 -18.65 5.67 15.24
N GLY A 259 -18.26 6.77 14.61
CA GLY A 259 -17.56 7.90 15.24
C GLY A 259 -16.03 7.83 15.17
N LEU A 260 -15.38 8.98 15.40
CA LEU A 260 -13.94 9.16 15.21
C LEU A 260 -13.09 8.30 16.15
N GLY A 261 -13.53 8.07 17.39
CA GLY A 261 -12.79 7.22 18.32
C GLY A 261 -12.55 5.81 17.79
N ILE A 262 -13.54 5.19 17.13
CA ILE A 262 -13.41 3.86 16.52
C ILE A 262 -12.48 3.91 15.31
N VAL A 263 -12.52 4.97 14.51
CA VAL A 263 -11.57 5.19 13.41
C VAL A 263 -10.14 5.25 13.93
N GLY A 264 -9.91 6.01 15.00
CA GLY A 264 -8.60 6.17 15.63
C GLY A 264 -8.05 4.83 16.12
N ILE A 265 -8.86 4.05 16.84
CA ILE A 265 -8.51 2.69 17.27
C ILE A 265 -8.18 1.79 16.07
N TYR A 266 -9.07 1.73 15.07
CA TYR A 266 -8.88 0.89 13.89
C TYR A 266 -7.61 1.27 13.09
N SER A 267 -7.27 2.56 13.03
CA SER A 267 -6.07 3.04 12.34
C SER A 267 -4.76 2.49 12.91
N ASN A 268 -4.72 2.14 14.20
CA ASN A 268 -3.54 1.53 14.84
C ASN A 268 -3.34 0.08 14.36
N TYR A 269 -4.44 -0.67 14.18
CA TYR A 269 -4.39 -2.02 13.59
C TYR A 269 -3.92 -1.94 12.13
N LEU A 270 -4.45 -0.97 11.37
CA LEU A 270 -4.02 -0.74 9.98
C LEU A 270 -2.55 -0.34 9.89
N LEU A 271 -2.01 0.44 10.82
CA LEU A 271 -0.59 0.81 10.86
C LEU A 271 0.30 -0.44 10.95
N ILE A 272 -0.02 -1.36 11.88
CA ILE A 272 0.73 -2.61 12.07
C ILE A 272 0.65 -3.49 10.83
N ILE A 273 -0.56 -3.66 10.27
CA ILE A 273 -0.77 -4.46 9.06
C ILE A 273 -0.04 -3.85 7.86
N ALA A 274 -0.10 -2.53 7.69
CA ALA A 274 0.58 -1.83 6.62
C ALA A 274 2.11 -1.98 6.74
N ALA A 275 2.67 -1.97 7.95
CA ALA A 275 4.08 -2.24 8.17
C ALA A 275 4.48 -3.64 7.68
N VAL A 276 3.69 -4.67 8.04
CA VAL A 276 3.90 -6.06 7.59
C VAL A 276 3.77 -6.17 6.06
N VAL A 277 2.69 -5.63 5.48
CA VAL A 277 2.46 -5.64 4.02
C VAL A 277 3.58 -4.93 3.27
N THR A 278 4.09 -3.82 3.79
CA THR A 278 5.18 -3.07 3.16
C THR A 278 6.46 -3.91 3.06
N VAL A 279 6.84 -4.59 4.14
CA VAL A 279 8.00 -5.50 4.13
C VAL A 279 7.77 -6.67 3.16
N LEU A 280 6.60 -7.31 3.21
CA LEU A 280 6.24 -8.42 2.31
C LEU A 280 6.28 -8.03 0.84
N SER A 281 5.69 -6.88 0.51
CA SER A 281 5.58 -6.42 -0.86
C SER A 281 6.94 -6.24 -1.53
N ARG A 282 7.98 -5.81 -0.78
CA ARG A 282 9.35 -5.68 -1.32
C ARG A 282 9.93 -7.03 -1.74
N ALA A 283 9.72 -8.07 -0.94
CA ALA A 283 10.13 -9.42 -1.27
C ALA A 283 9.36 -9.96 -2.48
N LEU A 284 8.02 -9.85 -2.47
CA LEU A 284 7.15 -10.38 -3.50
C LEU A 284 7.27 -9.65 -4.85
N ASN A 285 7.44 -8.33 -4.83
CA ASN A 285 7.57 -7.52 -6.05
C ASN A 285 8.85 -7.83 -6.83
N SER A 286 9.92 -8.30 -6.16
CA SER A 286 11.16 -8.72 -6.82
C SER A 286 10.95 -9.85 -7.85
N ILE A 287 9.90 -10.66 -7.67
CA ILE A 287 9.59 -11.83 -8.51
C ILE A 287 8.77 -11.43 -9.75
N THR A 288 8.09 -10.28 -9.71
CA THR A 288 7.14 -9.84 -10.77
C THR A 288 7.81 -9.74 -12.14
N GLY A 289 9.04 -9.23 -12.22
CA GLY A 289 9.78 -9.13 -13.48
C GLY A 289 10.10 -10.50 -14.10
N SER A 290 10.49 -11.47 -13.28
CA SER A 290 10.75 -12.84 -13.72
C SER A 290 9.47 -13.55 -14.21
N ILE A 291 8.33 -13.28 -13.56
CA ILE A 291 7.02 -13.78 -14.00
C ILE A 291 6.62 -13.14 -15.33
N GLY A 292 6.87 -11.84 -15.50
CA GLY A 292 6.63 -11.13 -16.76
C GLY A 292 7.40 -11.77 -17.92
N HIS A 293 8.70 -12.01 -17.76
CA HIS A 293 9.50 -12.70 -18.76
C HIS A 293 9.03 -14.13 -19.03
N LEU A 294 8.65 -14.89 -17.99
CA LEU A 294 8.09 -16.24 -18.19
C LEU A 294 6.79 -16.19 -18.98
N ASN A 295 5.96 -15.18 -18.77
CA ASN A 295 4.65 -15.08 -19.43
C ASN A 295 4.74 -14.77 -20.92
N THR A 296 5.91 -14.37 -21.45
CA THR A 296 6.15 -14.23 -22.89
C THR A 296 6.54 -15.53 -23.58
N SER A 297 6.84 -16.61 -22.84
CA SER A 297 7.11 -17.93 -23.46
C SER A 297 5.82 -18.58 -23.97
N ASP A 298 5.90 -19.55 -24.88
CA ASP A 298 4.70 -20.30 -25.31
C ASP A 298 4.37 -21.51 -24.41
N ASP A 299 5.25 -21.82 -23.45
CA ASP A 299 5.10 -22.96 -22.54
C ASP A 299 4.08 -22.68 -21.42
N THR A 300 2.80 -22.90 -21.72
CA THR A 300 1.68 -22.73 -20.78
C THR A 300 1.75 -23.66 -19.57
N ALA A 301 2.32 -24.87 -19.74
CA ALA A 301 2.50 -25.82 -18.64
C ALA A 301 3.53 -25.30 -17.63
N LYS A 302 4.62 -24.70 -18.12
CA LYS A 302 5.62 -24.06 -17.26
C LYS A 302 5.07 -22.84 -16.53
N LYS A 303 4.28 -22.00 -17.21
CA LYS A 303 3.59 -20.86 -16.59
C LYS A 303 2.70 -21.32 -15.43
N GLU A 304 1.88 -22.35 -15.64
CA GLU A 304 1.02 -22.89 -14.59
C GLU A 304 1.83 -23.50 -13.44
N GLN A 305 2.93 -24.21 -13.74
CA GLN A 305 3.82 -24.77 -12.72
C GLN A 305 4.40 -23.68 -11.81
N VAL A 306 4.90 -22.58 -12.41
CA VAL A 306 5.47 -21.46 -11.64
C VAL A 306 4.37 -20.69 -10.90
N PHE A 307 3.17 -20.58 -11.47
CA PHE A 307 2.01 -20.02 -10.76
C PHE A 307 1.68 -20.80 -9.49
N LYS A 308 1.63 -22.14 -9.58
CA LYS A 308 1.37 -23.02 -8.41
C LYS A 308 2.47 -22.89 -7.36
N GLN A 309 3.74 -22.81 -7.78
CA GLN A 309 4.87 -22.56 -6.86
C GLN A 309 4.74 -21.20 -6.16
N LEU A 310 4.40 -20.15 -6.90
CA LEU A 310 4.21 -18.82 -6.34
C LEU A 310 3.03 -18.81 -5.37
N PHE A 311 1.89 -19.40 -5.75
CA PHE A 311 0.71 -19.49 -4.91
C PHE A 311 1.00 -20.30 -3.63
N PHE A 312 1.80 -21.35 -3.71
CA PHE A 312 2.29 -22.09 -2.54
C PHE A 312 3.15 -21.23 -1.60
N ILE A 313 4.09 -20.45 -2.14
CA ILE A 313 4.93 -19.54 -1.32
C ILE A 313 4.08 -18.47 -0.66
N VAL A 314 3.18 -17.84 -1.43
CA VAL A 314 2.28 -16.81 -0.92
C VAL A 314 1.38 -17.38 0.18
N SER A 315 0.76 -18.54 -0.05
CA SER A 315 -0.08 -19.19 0.96
C SER A 315 0.68 -19.57 2.22
N TRP A 316 1.93 -20.02 2.12
CA TRP A 316 2.78 -20.27 3.29
C TRP A 316 3.03 -18.97 4.08
N ILE A 317 3.43 -17.90 3.39
CA ILE A 317 3.69 -16.60 4.04
C ILE A 317 2.44 -16.10 4.76
N TYR A 318 1.29 -16.08 4.09
CA TYR A 318 0.04 -15.59 4.69
C TYR A 318 -0.56 -16.55 5.71
N PHE A 319 -0.28 -17.85 5.65
CA PHE A 319 -0.59 -18.82 6.71
C PHE A 319 0.12 -18.44 8.01
N VAL A 320 1.44 -18.24 7.97
CA VAL A 320 2.23 -17.88 9.17
C VAL A 320 1.82 -16.51 9.69
N LEU A 321 1.76 -15.51 8.81
CA LEU A 321 1.54 -14.12 9.24
C LEU A 321 0.13 -13.83 9.71
N ALA A 322 -0.91 -14.42 9.10
CA ALA A 322 -2.27 -14.22 9.58
C ALA A 322 -2.44 -14.78 10.99
N ILE A 323 -1.93 -16.00 11.25
CA ILE A 323 -2.03 -16.64 12.56
C ILE A 323 -1.22 -15.86 13.61
N LEU A 324 0.00 -15.44 13.28
CA LEU A 324 0.79 -14.60 14.18
C LEU A 324 0.12 -13.26 14.46
N LEU A 325 -0.37 -12.56 13.44
CA LEU A 325 -1.04 -11.27 13.61
C LEU A 325 -2.25 -11.40 14.54
N PHE A 326 -3.08 -12.42 14.38
CA PHE A 326 -4.23 -12.61 15.27
C PHE A 326 -3.82 -12.75 16.75
N ASN A 327 -2.82 -13.59 17.02
CA ASN A 327 -2.39 -13.89 18.38
C ASN A 327 -1.57 -12.74 19.02
N VAL A 328 -0.91 -11.91 18.21
CA VAL A 328 0.06 -10.91 18.69
C VAL A 328 -0.51 -9.49 18.70
N ILE A 329 -1.41 -9.13 17.79
CA ILE A 329 -1.77 -7.71 17.56
C ILE A 329 -2.44 -7.04 18.77
N ASN A 330 -3.36 -7.73 19.45
CA ASN A 330 -4.00 -7.20 20.68
C ASN A 330 -3.01 -7.12 21.84
N PRO A 331 -2.27 -8.20 22.19
CA PRO A 331 -1.19 -8.13 23.19
C PRO A 331 -0.16 -7.03 22.91
N PHE A 332 0.22 -6.84 21.65
CA PHE A 332 1.14 -5.79 21.23
C PHE A 332 0.55 -4.39 21.47
N ILE A 333 -0.69 -4.15 21.05
CA ILE A 333 -1.36 -2.85 21.26
C ILE A 333 -1.55 -2.55 22.74
N SER A 334 -1.95 -3.55 23.54
CA SER A 334 -2.08 -3.44 25.00
C SER A 334 -0.77 -2.99 25.64
N LEU A 335 0.35 -3.65 25.31
CA LEU A 335 1.68 -3.28 25.81
C LEU A 335 2.22 -1.95 25.26
N TRP A 336 1.77 -1.54 24.08
CA TRP A 336 2.28 -0.36 23.38
C TRP A 336 1.56 0.93 23.81
N ILE A 337 0.24 0.95 23.74
CA ILE A 337 -0.60 2.16 23.91
C ILE A 337 -1.79 1.92 24.85
N GLY A 338 -1.90 0.73 25.45
CA GLY A 338 -2.87 0.42 26.50
C GLY A 338 -4.20 -0.16 26.00
N ASP A 339 -4.96 -0.71 26.94
CA ASP A 339 -6.17 -1.49 26.66
C ASP A 339 -7.33 -0.69 26.08
N SER A 340 -7.32 0.64 26.26
CA SER A 340 -8.33 1.54 25.68
C SER A 340 -8.32 1.59 24.14
N PHE A 341 -7.28 1.02 23.51
CA PHE A 341 -7.13 0.89 22.07
C PHE A 341 -7.39 -0.53 21.55
N LEU A 342 -7.93 -1.43 22.36
CA LEU A 342 -8.24 -2.79 21.93
C LEU A 342 -9.56 -2.86 21.17
N LEU A 343 -9.55 -3.65 20.10
CA LEU A 343 -10.74 -4.13 19.42
C LEU A 343 -11.11 -5.53 19.92
N GLY A 344 -12.42 -5.80 19.94
CA GLY A 344 -12.94 -7.12 20.29
C GLY A 344 -12.42 -8.21 19.35
N THR A 345 -12.25 -9.42 19.88
CA THR A 345 -11.64 -10.57 19.19
C THR A 345 -12.29 -10.87 17.84
N GLY A 346 -13.62 -10.74 17.72
CA GLY A 346 -14.33 -10.93 16.45
C GLY A 346 -13.92 -9.91 15.37
N THR A 347 -13.74 -8.65 15.76
CA THR A 347 -13.25 -7.59 14.86
C THR A 347 -11.80 -7.88 14.45
N VAL A 348 -10.94 -8.28 15.39
CA VAL A 348 -9.54 -8.65 15.08
C VAL A 348 -9.48 -9.82 14.10
N LEU A 349 -10.33 -10.84 14.29
CA LEU A 349 -10.45 -11.95 13.35
C LEU A 349 -10.86 -11.46 11.95
N ALA A 350 -11.85 -10.56 11.84
CA ALA A 350 -12.26 -10.00 10.56
C ALA A 350 -11.12 -9.20 9.90
N ILE A 351 -10.36 -8.41 10.67
CA ILE A 351 -9.19 -7.67 10.16
C ILE A 351 -8.15 -8.64 9.58
N VAL A 352 -7.79 -9.67 10.34
CA VAL A 352 -6.81 -10.68 9.93
C VAL A 352 -7.30 -11.50 8.74
N ALA A 353 -8.58 -11.84 8.69
CA ALA A 353 -9.19 -12.53 7.56
C ALA A 353 -9.15 -11.66 6.29
N SER A 354 -9.44 -10.36 6.42
CA SER A 354 -9.31 -9.40 5.30
C SER A 354 -7.87 -9.32 4.79
N PHE A 355 -6.89 -9.25 5.70
CA PHE A 355 -5.46 -9.32 5.37
C PHE A 355 -5.10 -10.62 4.62
N TYR A 356 -5.56 -11.77 5.11
CA TYR A 356 -5.32 -13.08 4.48
C TYR A 356 -5.91 -13.17 3.07
N VAL A 357 -7.19 -12.79 2.89
CA VAL A 357 -7.88 -12.85 1.60
C VAL A 357 -7.21 -11.92 0.58
N ASN A 358 -6.83 -10.70 0.99
CA ASN A 358 -6.08 -9.78 0.12
C ASN A 358 -4.73 -10.40 -0.29
N GLY A 359 -3.99 -10.93 0.67
CA GLY A 359 -2.68 -11.55 0.43
C GLY A 359 -2.69 -12.73 -0.52
N MET A 360 -3.64 -13.64 -0.35
CA MET A 360 -3.81 -14.84 -1.17
C MET A 360 -4.08 -14.53 -2.66
N GLN A 361 -4.54 -13.31 -2.98
CA GLN A 361 -4.73 -12.88 -4.36
C GLN A 361 -3.43 -12.55 -5.09
N PHE A 362 -2.30 -12.39 -4.40
CA PHE A 362 -1.06 -11.87 -4.98
C PHE A 362 -0.63 -12.62 -6.26
N ALA A 363 -0.68 -13.96 -6.26
CA ALA A 363 -0.28 -14.75 -7.43
C ALA A 363 -1.19 -14.53 -8.64
N SER A 364 -2.51 -14.56 -8.44
CA SER A 364 -3.51 -14.32 -9.47
C SER A 364 -3.41 -12.90 -10.03
N TYR A 365 -3.26 -11.92 -9.15
CA TYR A 365 -3.06 -10.53 -9.52
C TYR A 365 -1.78 -10.35 -10.36
N THR A 366 -0.67 -10.92 -9.91
CA THR A 366 0.64 -10.79 -10.59
C THR A 366 0.60 -11.42 -11.99
N TYR A 367 0.00 -12.61 -12.13
CA TYR A 367 -0.15 -13.23 -13.45
C TYR A 367 -1.09 -12.45 -14.36
N ARG A 368 -2.24 -12.01 -13.85
CA ARG A 368 -3.20 -11.21 -14.65
C ARG A 368 -2.56 -9.93 -15.18
N THR A 369 -1.82 -9.21 -14.33
CA THR A 369 -1.14 -7.97 -14.71
C THR A 369 0.00 -8.20 -15.71
N THR A 370 0.86 -9.19 -15.46
CA THR A 370 2.00 -9.49 -16.34
C THR A 370 1.61 -10.13 -17.68
N MET A 371 0.46 -10.82 -17.76
CA MET A 371 -0.11 -11.31 -19.01
C MET A 371 -0.88 -10.23 -19.80
N GLY A 372 -1.00 -9.01 -19.28
CA GLY A 372 -1.71 -7.94 -19.97
C GLY A 372 -3.24 -8.08 -19.99
N LEU A 373 -3.83 -8.89 -19.11
CA LEU A 373 -5.27 -9.19 -19.07
C LEU A 373 -6.11 -8.06 -18.43
N PHE A 374 -5.72 -6.81 -18.65
CA PHE A 374 -6.35 -5.62 -18.08
C PHE A 374 -7.72 -5.35 -18.69
N ARG A 375 -7.88 -5.56 -20.01
CA ARG A 375 -9.13 -5.27 -20.73
C ARG A 375 -10.26 -6.19 -20.28
N GLN A 376 -9.93 -7.46 -20.01
CA GLN A 376 -10.86 -8.48 -19.58
C GLN A 376 -11.34 -8.27 -18.14
N GLY A 377 -10.47 -7.75 -17.26
CA GLY A 377 -10.77 -7.51 -15.84
C GLY A 377 -11.18 -6.07 -15.49
N ARG A 378 -11.32 -5.15 -16.46
CA ARG A 378 -11.38 -3.70 -16.20
C ARG A 378 -12.52 -3.22 -15.29
N TYR A 379 -13.66 -3.93 -15.27
CA TYR A 379 -14.83 -3.55 -14.48
C TYR A 379 -14.85 -4.19 -13.08
N VAL A 380 -14.00 -5.19 -12.84
CA VAL A 380 -13.99 -5.94 -11.57
C VAL A 380 -13.67 -5.04 -10.38
N PRO A 381 -12.66 -4.15 -10.42
CA PRO A 381 -12.38 -3.26 -9.29
C PRO A 381 -13.53 -2.28 -9.00
N ILE A 382 -14.27 -1.86 -10.03
CA ILE A 382 -15.41 -0.95 -9.88
C ILE A 382 -16.59 -1.67 -9.22
N ALA A 383 -16.91 -2.88 -9.71
CA ALA A 383 -17.95 -3.72 -9.11
C ALA A 383 -17.62 -4.06 -7.65
N MET A 384 -16.35 -4.38 -7.37
CA MET A 384 -15.86 -4.60 -6.00
C MET A 384 -16.08 -3.36 -5.13
N ALA A 385 -15.75 -2.17 -5.65
CA ALA A 385 -15.86 -0.93 -4.91
C ALA A 385 -17.31 -0.56 -4.56
N VAL A 386 -18.21 -0.65 -5.54
CA VAL A 386 -19.64 -0.39 -5.34
C VAL A 386 -20.23 -1.38 -4.35
N LEU A 387 -19.94 -2.67 -4.53
CA LEU A 387 -20.46 -3.72 -3.65
C LEU A 387 -19.97 -3.54 -2.21
N ASN A 388 -18.70 -3.19 -2.02
CA ASN A 388 -18.16 -2.93 -0.70
C ASN A 388 -18.83 -1.72 -0.03
N ILE A 389 -19.02 -0.59 -0.70
CA ILE A 389 -19.69 0.57 -0.08
C ILE A 389 -21.09 0.18 0.40
N ILE A 390 -21.88 -0.49 -0.45
CA ILE A 390 -23.24 -0.92 -0.12
C ILE A 390 -23.22 -1.86 1.09
N LEU A 391 -22.39 -2.90 1.03
CA LEU A 391 -22.28 -3.87 2.13
C LEU A 391 -21.69 -3.25 3.39
N SER A 392 -20.80 -2.27 3.29
CA SER A 392 -20.18 -1.58 4.44
C SER A 392 -21.20 -0.70 5.14
N ILE A 393 -22.08 -0.01 4.41
CA ILE A 393 -23.18 0.76 5.01
C ILE A 393 -24.14 -0.18 5.74
N ILE A 394 -24.57 -1.27 5.09
CA ILE A 394 -25.44 -2.29 5.71
C ILE A 394 -24.74 -2.89 6.94
N GLY A 395 -23.48 -3.28 6.79
CA GLY A 395 -22.66 -3.87 7.85
C GLY A 395 -22.45 -2.94 9.03
N ALA A 396 -22.26 -1.63 8.79
CA ALA A 396 -22.11 -0.64 9.83
C ALA A 396 -23.38 -0.52 10.69
N ILE A 397 -24.56 -0.54 10.05
CA ILE A 397 -25.86 -0.41 10.73
C ILE A 397 -26.15 -1.64 11.60
N TYR A 398 -25.96 -2.85 11.07
CA TYR A 398 -26.37 -4.08 11.77
C TYR A 398 -25.28 -4.72 12.65
N PHE A 399 -24.01 -4.57 12.27
CA PHE A 399 -22.90 -5.28 12.90
C PHE A 399 -21.74 -4.35 13.33
N GLY A 400 -21.86 -3.03 13.16
CA GLY A 400 -20.80 -2.08 13.51
C GLY A 400 -19.50 -2.30 12.73
N LEU A 401 -18.35 -2.14 13.39
CA LEU A 401 -17.03 -2.17 12.72
C LEU A 401 -16.73 -3.52 12.06
N ILE A 402 -17.10 -4.63 12.71
CA ILE A 402 -16.89 -5.97 12.14
C ILE A 402 -17.68 -6.14 10.83
N GLY A 403 -18.88 -5.57 10.74
CA GLY A 403 -19.69 -5.58 9.51
C GLY A 403 -19.02 -4.87 8.34
N ILE A 404 -18.40 -3.72 8.59
CA ILE A 404 -17.66 -2.95 7.56
C ILE A 404 -16.47 -3.79 7.03
N ILE A 405 -15.74 -4.46 7.92
CA ILE A 405 -14.59 -5.27 7.50
C ILE A 405 -15.06 -6.54 6.75
N ILE A 406 -16.15 -7.16 7.20
CA ILE A 406 -16.77 -8.30 6.51
C ILE A 406 -17.24 -7.90 5.10
N ALA A 407 -17.79 -6.69 4.93
CA ALA A 407 -18.15 -6.16 3.62
C ALA A 407 -16.94 -6.09 2.67
N THR A 408 -15.75 -5.72 3.18
CA THR A 408 -14.49 -5.74 2.41
C THR A 408 -14.05 -7.15 2.04
N ILE A 409 -14.26 -8.14 2.90
CA ILE A 409 -13.99 -9.54 2.61
C ILE A 409 -14.93 -10.07 1.52
N ILE A 410 -16.24 -9.91 1.71
CA ILE A 410 -17.27 -10.42 0.80
C ILE A 410 -17.10 -9.81 -0.58
N SER A 411 -16.99 -8.47 -0.67
CA SER A 411 -16.83 -7.78 -1.95
C SER A 411 -15.62 -8.30 -2.72
N ARG A 412 -14.51 -8.57 -2.04
CA ARG A 412 -13.28 -9.12 -2.62
C ARG A 412 -13.45 -10.58 -3.06
N LEU A 413 -14.06 -11.41 -2.22
CA LEU A 413 -14.29 -12.83 -2.50
C LEU A 413 -15.16 -13.05 -3.74
N VAL A 414 -16.24 -12.27 -3.90
CA VAL A 414 -17.18 -12.42 -5.03
C VAL A 414 -16.72 -11.73 -6.31
N THR A 415 -15.64 -10.93 -6.25
CA THR A 415 -15.10 -10.22 -7.41
C THR A 415 -13.70 -10.69 -7.75
N THR A 416 -12.66 -10.03 -7.23
CA THR A 416 -11.26 -10.25 -7.61
C THR A 416 -10.76 -11.65 -7.27
N THR A 417 -11.22 -12.29 -6.18
CA THR A 417 -10.83 -13.68 -5.84
C THR A 417 -11.35 -14.69 -6.84
N ILE A 418 -12.47 -14.40 -7.53
CA ILE A 418 -13.01 -15.30 -8.55
C ILE A 418 -12.48 -14.94 -9.94
N ILE A 419 -12.53 -13.66 -10.29
CA ILE A 419 -12.30 -13.22 -11.67
C ILE A 419 -10.82 -13.25 -12.04
N ASP A 420 -9.91 -12.79 -11.19
CA ASP A 420 -8.47 -12.79 -11.52
C ASP A 420 -7.93 -14.20 -11.86
N PRO A 421 -8.11 -15.22 -11.01
CA PRO A 421 -7.67 -16.58 -11.34
C PRO A 421 -8.47 -17.17 -12.51
N TYR A 422 -9.75 -16.83 -12.67
CA TYR A 422 -10.53 -17.26 -13.84
C TYR A 422 -9.91 -16.75 -15.15
N LEU A 423 -9.55 -15.46 -15.20
CA LEU A 423 -8.91 -14.86 -16.37
C LEU A 423 -7.55 -15.50 -16.65
N VAL A 424 -6.72 -15.68 -15.61
CA VAL A 424 -5.40 -16.30 -15.74
C VAL A 424 -5.50 -17.75 -16.23
N TYR A 425 -6.42 -18.55 -15.67
CA TYR A 425 -6.59 -19.94 -16.10
C TYR A 425 -7.17 -20.05 -17.51
N ARG A 426 -8.19 -19.26 -17.84
CA ARG A 426 -8.87 -19.32 -19.15
C ARG A 426 -8.00 -18.78 -20.27
N PHE A 427 -7.39 -17.62 -20.10
CA PHE A 427 -6.64 -16.93 -21.17
C PHE A 427 -5.14 -17.18 -21.10
N GLY A 428 -4.57 -17.34 -19.90
CA GLY A 428 -3.13 -17.54 -19.71
C GLY A 428 -2.70 -19.00 -19.81
N PHE A 429 -3.42 -19.90 -19.13
CA PHE A 429 -3.09 -21.33 -19.09
C PHE A 429 -3.95 -22.19 -20.01
N GLN A 430 -5.00 -21.62 -20.60
CA GLN A 430 -5.98 -22.32 -21.44
C GLN A 430 -6.58 -23.56 -20.74
N LYS A 431 -6.82 -23.46 -19.43
CA LYS A 431 -7.33 -24.54 -18.56
C LYS A 431 -8.51 -24.10 -17.72
N LYS A 432 -9.21 -25.09 -17.13
CA LYS A 432 -10.31 -24.85 -16.19
C LYS A 432 -9.76 -24.36 -14.85
N VAL A 433 -10.38 -23.31 -14.29
CA VAL A 433 -10.00 -22.68 -13.01
C VAL A 433 -10.23 -23.57 -11.78
N ARG A 434 -10.93 -24.71 -11.90
CA ARG A 434 -11.28 -25.59 -10.78
C ARG A 434 -10.06 -26.00 -9.92
N SER A 435 -8.90 -26.21 -10.54
CA SER A 435 -7.67 -26.53 -9.80
C SER A 435 -7.23 -25.43 -8.85
N TYR A 436 -7.46 -24.15 -9.20
CA TYR A 436 -7.14 -23.02 -8.35
C TYR A 436 -8.03 -23.00 -7.11
N PHE A 437 -9.35 -23.08 -7.28
CA PHE A 437 -10.28 -23.02 -6.14
C PHE A 437 -10.10 -24.21 -5.18
N LYS A 438 -9.81 -25.41 -5.70
CA LYS A 438 -9.44 -26.55 -4.85
C LYS A 438 -8.21 -26.26 -4.00
N MET A 439 -7.18 -25.66 -4.60
CA MET A 439 -5.94 -25.29 -3.90
C MET A 439 -6.19 -24.18 -2.87
N TYR A 440 -6.93 -23.13 -3.24
CA TYR A 440 -7.31 -22.03 -2.36
C TYR A 440 -8.09 -22.52 -1.13
N LEU A 441 -9.13 -23.34 -1.34
CA LEU A 441 -9.92 -23.90 -0.25
C LEU A 441 -9.11 -24.84 0.63
N THR A 442 -8.24 -25.68 0.05
CA THR A 442 -7.36 -26.57 0.81
C THR A 442 -6.45 -25.76 1.75
N TYR A 443 -5.77 -24.74 1.23
CA TYR A 443 -4.86 -23.92 2.02
C TYR A 443 -5.60 -23.09 3.07
N THR A 444 -6.77 -22.53 2.72
CA THR A 444 -7.60 -21.77 3.68
C THR A 444 -8.11 -22.66 4.80
N SER A 445 -8.52 -23.89 4.51
CA SER A 445 -8.98 -24.86 5.52
C SER A 445 -7.85 -25.20 6.50
N ILE A 446 -6.64 -25.45 5.98
CA ILE A 446 -5.46 -25.73 6.80
C ILE A 446 -5.08 -24.51 7.66
N THR A 447 -5.12 -23.31 7.10
CA THR A 447 -4.94 -22.07 7.89
C THR A 447 -5.96 -21.96 9.01
N THR A 448 -7.23 -22.25 8.73
CA THR A 448 -8.32 -22.14 9.73
C THR A 448 -8.14 -23.14 10.87
N LEU A 449 -7.73 -24.37 10.56
CA LEU A 449 -7.45 -25.39 11.58
C LEU A 449 -6.24 -25.02 12.44
N ALA A 450 -5.14 -24.60 11.80
CA ALA A 450 -3.93 -24.17 12.52
C ALA A 450 -4.15 -22.90 13.35
N PHE A 451 -5.02 -22.00 12.86
CA PHE A 451 -5.46 -20.83 13.60
C PHE A 451 -6.13 -21.24 14.92
N ALA A 452 -7.10 -22.15 14.89
CA ALA A 452 -7.78 -22.62 16.11
C ALA A 452 -6.79 -23.27 17.10
N ALA A 453 -5.84 -24.05 16.59
CA ALA A 453 -4.80 -24.68 17.39
C ALA A 453 -3.76 -23.69 17.99
N SER A 454 -3.59 -22.50 17.38
CA SER A 454 -2.60 -21.51 17.84
C SER A 454 -3.01 -20.75 19.10
N ILE A 455 -4.32 -20.59 19.33
CA ILE A 455 -4.89 -19.83 20.45
C ILE A 455 -4.45 -20.40 21.81
N PRO A 456 -4.64 -21.70 22.12
CA PRO A 456 -4.22 -22.24 23.41
C PRO A 456 -2.70 -22.16 23.62
N VAL A 457 -1.90 -22.29 22.55
CA VAL A 457 -0.45 -22.14 22.63
C VAL A 457 -0.07 -20.73 23.05
N MET A 458 -0.69 -19.71 22.44
CA MET A 458 -0.44 -18.32 22.81
C MET A 458 -0.88 -18.03 24.25
N ASN A 459 -2.06 -18.48 24.64
CA ASN A 459 -2.60 -18.28 25.99
C ASN A 459 -1.74 -18.93 27.08
N TRP A 460 -1.04 -20.03 26.76
CA TRP A 460 -0.14 -20.68 27.70
C TRP A 460 1.18 -19.93 27.91
N ILE A 461 1.70 -19.28 26.86
CA ILE A 461 3.02 -18.62 26.90
C ILE A 461 2.91 -17.15 27.32
N TYR A 462 1.90 -16.42 26.84
CA TYR A 462 1.77 -14.99 27.07
C TYR A 462 1.25 -14.69 28.48
N GLN A 463 2.03 -13.88 29.24
CA GLN A 463 1.71 -13.51 30.62
C GLN A 463 1.70 -11.98 30.80
N GLY A 464 1.36 -11.22 29.75
CA GLY A 464 1.22 -9.76 29.88
C GLY A 464 2.53 -8.98 29.80
N THR A 465 3.63 -9.54 29.28
CA THR A 465 4.93 -8.85 29.18
C THR A 465 5.50 -8.89 27.76
N TRP A 466 6.38 -7.93 27.43
CA TRP A 466 7.10 -7.92 26.14
C TRP A 466 7.90 -9.20 25.91
N LEU A 467 8.57 -9.72 26.94
CA LEU A 467 9.35 -10.95 26.85
C LEU A 467 8.47 -12.16 26.50
N THR A 468 7.36 -12.34 27.23
CA THR A 468 6.46 -13.49 26.99
C THR A 468 5.72 -13.38 25.66
N LEU A 469 5.42 -12.15 25.20
CA LEU A 469 4.88 -11.91 23.86
C LEU A 469 5.87 -12.32 22.76
N ILE A 470 7.14 -11.90 22.87
CA ILE A 470 8.18 -12.22 21.89
C ILE A 470 8.44 -13.74 21.87
N LEU A 471 8.51 -14.38 23.04
CA LEU A 471 8.67 -15.82 23.16
C LEU A 471 7.49 -16.58 22.54
N GLY A 472 6.25 -16.17 22.86
CA GLY A 472 5.04 -16.77 22.29
C GLY A 472 5.00 -16.64 20.76
N ALA A 473 5.32 -15.46 20.24
CA ALA A 473 5.41 -15.21 18.80
C ALA A 473 6.51 -16.06 18.13
N ALA A 474 7.68 -16.20 18.76
CA ALA A 474 8.78 -17.01 18.23
C ALA A 474 8.43 -18.51 18.21
N VAL A 475 7.82 -19.02 19.29
CA VAL A 475 7.37 -20.42 19.36
C VAL A 475 6.30 -20.69 18.30
N LEU A 476 5.27 -19.84 18.19
CA LEU A 476 4.26 -19.96 17.15
C LEU A 476 4.88 -19.89 15.75
N PHE A 477 5.81 -18.97 15.50
CA PHE A 477 6.48 -18.86 14.21
C PHE A 477 7.18 -20.17 13.83
N LEU A 478 7.91 -20.79 14.77
CA LEU A 478 8.57 -22.08 14.54
C LEU A 478 7.55 -23.20 14.31
N LEU A 479 6.56 -23.34 15.20
CA LEU A 479 5.53 -24.39 15.11
C LEU A 479 4.74 -24.31 13.80
N LEU A 480 4.35 -23.12 13.38
CA LEU A 480 3.60 -22.91 12.14
C LEU A 480 4.44 -23.28 10.91
N ASN A 481 5.71 -22.88 10.85
CA ASN A 481 6.59 -23.25 9.75
C ASN A 481 6.83 -24.76 9.69
N LEU A 482 7.08 -25.41 10.84
CA LEU A 482 7.25 -26.86 10.92
C LEU A 482 5.98 -27.60 10.49
N THR A 483 4.81 -27.14 10.97
CA THR A 483 3.50 -27.72 10.62
C THR A 483 3.23 -27.60 9.13
N TYR A 484 3.42 -26.41 8.55
CA TYR A 484 3.21 -26.19 7.12
C TYR A 484 4.16 -27.05 6.27
N LEU A 485 5.43 -27.12 6.66
CA LEU A 485 6.42 -27.97 5.99
C LEU A 485 6.07 -29.45 6.10
N ALA A 486 5.66 -29.93 7.28
CA ALA A 486 5.28 -31.33 7.49
C ALA A 486 4.07 -31.74 6.63
N ILE A 487 3.02 -30.91 6.60
CA ILE A 487 1.81 -31.17 5.80
C ILE A 487 2.13 -31.21 4.30
N PHE A 488 2.96 -30.28 3.82
CA PHE A 488 3.20 -30.10 2.39
C PHE A 488 4.53 -30.66 1.90
N TYR A 489 5.30 -31.36 2.73
CA TYR A 489 6.63 -31.87 2.37
C TYR A 489 6.62 -32.65 1.06
N LYS A 490 5.63 -33.52 0.86
CA LYS A 490 5.52 -34.36 -0.35
C LYS A 490 4.99 -33.61 -1.58
N LYS A 491 4.53 -32.36 -1.45
CA LYS A 491 4.01 -31.60 -2.59
C LYS A 491 5.14 -31.23 -3.57
N PRO A 492 4.92 -31.34 -4.90
CA PRO A 492 5.90 -30.94 -5.91
C PRO A 492 6.41 -29.51 -5.73
N GLU A 493 5.52 -28.59 -5.34
CA GLU A 493 5.83 -27.18 -5.11
C GLU A 493 6.82 -27.01 -3.94
N CYS A 494 6.57 -27.70 -2.83
CA CYS A 494 7.46 -27.69 -1.67
C CYS A 494 8.83 -28.29 -2.01
N GLN A 495 8.84 -29.45 -2.67
CA GLN A 495 10.07 -30.12 -3.10
C GLN A 495 10.90 -29.26 -4.08
N ALA A 496 10.24 -28.54 -4.99
CA ALA A 496 10.91 -27.62 -5.91
C ALA A 496 11.62 -26.48 -5.16
N ILE A 497 11.00 -25.94 -4.10
CA ILE A 497 11.60 -24.90 -3.26
C ILE A 497 12.80 -25.46 -2.49
N ILE A 498 12.65 -26.63 -1.84
CA ILE A 498 13.73 -27.29 -1.10
C ILE A 498 14.93 -27.56 -2.02
N ARG A 499 14.70 -28.06 -3.24
CA ARG A 499 15.76 -28.29 -4.24
C ARG A 499 16.48 -26.99 -4.61
N ARG A 500 15.75 -25.90 -4.82
CA ARG A 500 16.34 -24.58 -5.09
C ARG A 500 17.19 -24.09 -3.92
N ILE A 501 16.70 -24.17 -2.69
CA ILE A 501 17.46 -23.79 -1.49
C ILE A 501 18.74 -24.62 -1.37
N LYS A 502 18.65 -25.95 -1.51
CA LYS A 502 19.82 -26.85 -1.50
C LYS A 502 20.82 -26.51 -2.60
N SER A 503 20.35 -26.16 -3.80
CA SER A 503 21.22 -25.76 -4.91
C SER A 503 21.97 -24.46 -4.65
N ILE A 504 21.35 -23.50 -3.96
CA ILE A 504 21.98 -22.23 -3.56
C ILE A 504 23.00 -22.49 -2.46
N ALA A 505 22.67 -23.31 -1.47
CA ALA A 505 23.56 -23.67 -0.36
C ALA A 505 24.79 -24.48 -0.82
N LYS A 506 24.64 -25.30 -1.88
CA LYS A 506 25.73 -26.10 -2.46
C LYS A 506 26.62 -25.33 -3.45
N ARG A 507 26.29 -24.09 -3.83
CA ARG A 507 27.20 -23.29 -4.67
C ARG A 507 28.41 -22.88 -3.81
N PRO A 508 29.63 -23.34 -4.12
CA PRO A 508 30.81 -22.86 -3.41
C PRO A 508 30.96 -21.34 -3.64
N LYS A 509 31.31 -20.61 -2.58
CA LYS A 509 31.76 -19.21 -2.67
C LYS A 509 33.14 -19.19 -3.35
N THR A 510 33.22 -19.44 -4.66
CA THR A 510 34.49 -19.38 -5.40
C THR A 510 34.29 -18.69 -6.75
N SER A 511 34.56 -17.38 -6.77
CA SER A 511 35.40 -16.68 -7.77
C SER A 511 35.20 -15.16 -7.65
N THR A 512 35.66 -14.59 -6.53
CA THR A 512 36.12 -13.20 -6.50
C THR A 512 37.64 -13.25 -6.42
N THR A 513 38.28 -13.53 -7.55
CA THR A 513 39.68 -13.17 -7.78
C THR A 513 39.69 -12.25 -9.00
N PRO A 514 40.16 -11.01 -8.86
CA PRO A 514 40.37 -10.11 -9.98
C PRO A 514 41.71 -10.45 -10.65
N ASP A 515 41.67 -10.76 -11.94
CA ASP A 515 42.76 -10.45 -12.88
C ASP A 515 42.22 -9.42 -13.88
#